data_AF-A0A9W5IUG4-F1
#
_entry.id   AF-A0A9W5IUG4-F1
#
_cell.length_a   1.000
_cell.length_b   1.000
_cell.length_c   1.000
_cell.angle_alpha   90.00
_cell.angle_beta   90.00
_cell.angle_gamma   90.00
#
_symmetry.space_group_name_H-M   'P 1'
#
loop_
_entity.id
_entity.type
_entity.pdbx_description
1 polymer ?
#
loop_
_entity_poly.entity_id
_entity_poly.type
_entity_poly.pdbx_seq_one_letter_code
_entity_poly.pdbx_strand_id
1 'polypeptide(L)'
;MKLLSVVTAAALAAVSLSAVAAPAGMVSYTCDNGKQLNALYEFDRQGRAVNVAVNAAGTQANLTVNKKQSDSTGTTFTNRRGYSLSAGYIDKNTHTTSDVVGLTAPGGRFIVKNCSPVSN
;
A
#
# COMPACT_ATOMS: atom_id res chain seq x y z
N MET A 1 37.02 59.07 2.42
CA MET A 1 35.89 58.19 2.01
C MET A 1 36.52 56.83 1.68
N LYS A 2 36.69 55.89 2.61
CA LYS A 2 35.75 55.04 3.37
C LYS A 2 35.15 53.89 2.52
N LEU A 3 35.79 52.72 2.70
CA LEU A 3 35.29 51.32 2.65
C LEU A 3 34.90 50.72 1.28
N LEU A 4 35.74 49.80 0.78
CA LEU A 4 35.39 48.84 -0.26
C LEU A 4 34.89 47.54 0.38
N SER A 5 33.56 47.46 0.39
CA SER A 5 32.66 46.32 0.20
C SER A 5 33.16 44.88 0.47
N VAL A 6 32.51 44.30 1.48
CA VAL A 6 32.45 42.89 1.87
C VAL A 6 31.86 42.06 0.72
N VAL A 7 32.54 40.97 0.34
CA VAL A 7 31.98 39.94 -0.55
C VAL A 7 31.27 38.91 0.32
N THR A 8 29.94 38.92 0.31
CA THR A 8 29.11 37.90 0.96
C THR A 8 29.01 36.67 0.06
N ALA A 9 29.49 35.53 0.56
CA ALA A 9 29.29 34.23 -0.08
C ALA A 9 27.80 33.83 -0.01
N ALA A 10 27.15 33.71 -1.16
CA ALA A 10 25.80 33.14 -1.24
C ALA A 10 25.90 31.61 -1.10
N ALA A 11 25.46 31.08 0.05
CA ALA A 11 25.32 29.65 0.25
C ALA A 11 24.13 29.12 -0.57
N LEU A 12 24.38 28.17 -1.46
CA LEU A 12 23.38 27.37 -2.13
C LEU A 12 22.73 26.44 -1.08
N ALA A 13 21.54 26.80 -0.59
CA ALA A 13 20.74 25.90 0.24
C ALA A 13 20.04 24.87 -0.66
N ALA A 14 20.32 23.60 -0.39
CA ALA A 14 19.89 22.43 -1.13
C ALA A 14 18.36 22.29 -1.20
N VAL A 15 17.84 22.01 -2.41
CA VAL A 15 16.46 21.59 -2.63
C VAL A 15 16.36 20.10 -2.31
N SER A 16 15.68 19.71 -1.23
CA SER A 16 15.18 18.35 -1.00
C SER A 16 14.35 18.33 0.29
N LEU A 17 13.19 17.69 0.42
CA LEU A 17 12.52 16.67 -0.37
C LEU A 17 11.06 17.10 -0.57
N SER A 18 10.53 16.96 -1.78
CA SER A 18 9.07 16.84 -1.93
C SER A 18 8.69 15.54 -1.23
N ALA A 19 8.00 15.62 -0.09
CA ALA A 19 7.25 14.48 0.42
C ALA A 19 6.26 14.10 -0.69
N VAL A 20 6.61 13.09 -1.47
CA VAL A 20 5.65 12.52 -2.41
C VAL A 20 4.52 12.03 -1.53
N ALA A 21 3.37 12.70 -1.58
CA ALA A 21 2.21 12.22 -0.88
C ALA A 21 2.04 10.77 -1.31
N ALA A 22 2.05 9.84 -0.35
CA ALA A 22 1.81 8.44 -0.66
C ALA A 22 0.52 8.39 -1.50
N PRO A 23 0.52 7.67 -2.64
CA PRO A 23 -0.65 7.62 -3.50
C PRO A 23 -1.85 7.19 -2.66
N ALA A 24 -2.98 7.88 -2.83
CA ALA A 24 -4.18 7.65 -2.04
C ALA A 24 -4.51 6.15 -2.03
N GLY A 25 -4.62 5.55 -0.84
CA GLY A 25 -4.88 4.12 -0.68
C GLY A 25 -3.65 3.23 -0.42
N MET A 26 -2.45 3.79 -0.23
CA MET A 26 -1.29 2.99 0.19
C MET A 26 -1.34 2.62 1.68
N VAL A 27 -1.20 1.34 1.99
CA VAL A 27 -1.20 0.79 3.35
C VAL A 27 -0.05 -0.22 3.48
N SER A 28 0.76 -0.03 4.51
CA SER A 28 1.81 -0.97 4.90
C SER A 28 1.30 -1.87 6.01
N TYR A 29 1.64 -3.15 5.94
CA TYR A 29 1.24 -4.17 6.90
C TYR A 29 2.46 -4.92 7.44
N THR A 30 2.40 -5.26 8.73
CA THR A 30 3.31 -6.24 9.34
C THR A 30 2.56 -7.56 9.47
N CYS A 31 3.21 -8.64 9.01
CA CYS A 31 2.64 -9.98 8.93
C CYS A 31 3.42 -10.96 9.83
N ASP A 32 2.92 -12.19 9.94
CA ASP A 32 3.60 -13.29 10.62
C ASP A 32 5.07 -13.43 10.15
N ASN A 33 5.95 -13.84 11.08
CA ASN A 33 7.39 -14.01 10.85
C ASN A 33 8.13 -12.72 10.46
N GLY A 34 7.60 -11.55 10.82
CA GLY A 34 8.22 -10.24 10.54
C GLY A 34 8.21 -9.86 9.05
N LYS A 35 7.40 -10.55 8.23
CA LYS A 35 7.25 -10.21 6.81
C LYS A 35 6.44 -8.93 6.67
N GLN A 36 6.66 -8.22 5.56
CA GLN A 36 5.93 -7.01 5.22
C GLN A 36 5.10 -7.21 3.96
N LEU A 37 3.97 -6.52 3.93
CA LEU A 37 3.10 -6.36 2.77
C LEU A 37 2.80 -4.88 2.59
N ASN A 38 3.04 -4.35 1.39
CA ASN A 38 2.56 -3.03 0.99
C ASN A 38 1.42 -3.23 0.00
N ALA A 39 0.27 -2.62 0.25
CA ALA A 39 -0.90 -2.67 -0.62
C ALA A 39 -1.28 -1.25 -1.05
N LEU A 40 -1.44 -1.03 -2.35
CA LEU A 40 -1.98 0.19 -2.92
C LEU A 40 -3.37 -0.12 -3.47
N TYR A 41 -4.40 0.34 -2.77
CA TYR A 41 -5.79 0.14 -3.15
C TYR A 41 -6.27 1.20 -4.13
N GLU A 42 -7.03 0.78 -5.14
CA GLU A 42 -7.76 1.66 -6.04
C GLU A 42 -9.26 1.56 -5.74
N PHE A 43 -9.94 2.69 -5.73
CA PHE A 43 -11.36 2.79 -5.41
C PHE A 43 -12.19 3.29 -6.59
N ASP A 44 -13.42 2.80 -6.74
CA ASP A 44 -14.40 3.38 -7.66
C ASP A 44 -14.97 4.72 -7.14
N ARG A 45 -15.86 5.36 -7.92
CA ARG A 45 -16.51 6.62 -7.52
C ARG A 45 -17.38 6.49 -6.26
N GLN A 46 -17.82 5.29 -5.91
CA GLN A 46 -18.57 5.03 -4.68
C GLN A 46 -17.63 4.75 -3.48
N GLY A 47 -16.31 4.70 -3.70
CA GLY A 47 -15.32 4.43 -2.67
C GLY A 47 -15.09 2.94 -2.40
N ARG A 48 -15.61 2.03 -3.23
CA ARG A 48 -15.39 0.58 -3.08
C ARG A 48 -14.09 0.17 -3.73
N ALA A 49 -13.35 -0.73 -3.11
CA ALA A 49 -12.11 -1.21 -3.69
C ALA A 49 -12.37 -2.01 -4.99
N VAL A 50 -11.61 -1.70 -6.03
CA VAL A 50 -11.71 -2.36 -7.34
C VAL A 50 -10.43 -3.09 -7.72
N ASN A 51 -9.27 -2.52 -7.41
CA ASN A 51 -7.98 -3.14 -7.63
C ASN A 51 -7.08 -2.95 -6.41
N VAL A 52 -6.04 -3.78 -6.34
CA VAL A 52 -4.95 -3.63 -5.40
C VAL A 52 -3.64 -4.05 -6.05
N ALA A 53 -2.62 -3.19 -5.93
CA ALA A 53 -1.24 -3.55 -6.23
C ALA A 53 -0.54 -3.92 -4.93
N VAL A 54 0.03 -5.12 -4.85
CA VAL A 54 0.72 -5.59 -3.65
C VAL A 54 2.21 -5.83 -3.90
N ASN A 55 3.01 -5.58 -2.89
CA ASN A 55 4.38 -6.03 -2.76
C ASN A 55 4.53 -6.73 -1.41
N ALA A 56 4.72 -8.05 -1.42
CA ALA A 56 4.84 -8.85 -0.21
C ALA A 56 6.02 -9.81 -0.31
N ALA A 57 6.97 -9.70 0.62
CA ALA A 57 8.17 -10.56 0.67
C ALA A 57 8.88 -10.72 -0.71
N GLY A 58 9.00 -9.62 -1.47
CA GLY A 58 9.62 -9.61 -2.81
C GLY A 58 8.70 -10.06 -3.96
N THR A 59 7.47 -10.48 -3.67
CA THR A 59 6.46 -10.81 -4.68
C THR A 59 5.60 -9.61 -4.99
N GLN A 60 5.52 -9.24 -6.27
CA GLN A 60 4.64 -8.17 -6.77
C GLN A 60 3.47 -8.76 -7.55
N ALA A 61 2.27 -8.28 -7.26
CA ALA A 61 1.06 -8.68 -7.98
C ALA A 61 0.04 -7.54 -8.05
N ASN A 62 -0.61 -7.41 -9.21
CA ASN A 62 -1.82 -6.61 -9.35
C ASN A 62 -3.02 -7.56 -9.32
N LEU A 63 -4.00 -7.25 -8.48
CA LEU A 63 -5.20 -8.05 -8.29
C LEU A 63 -6.43 -7.16 -8.45
N THR A 64 -7.53 -7.77 -8.89
CA THR A 64 -8.83 -7.12 -9.04
C THR A 64 -9.83 -7.77 -8.09
N VAL A 65 -10.77 -7.00 -7.56
CA VAL A 65 -11.78 -7.51 -6.63
C VAL A 65 -12.56 -8.67 -7.24
N ASN A 66 -12.62 -9.79 -6.52
CA ASN A 66 -13.44 -10.93 -6.87
C ASN A 66 -14.81 -10.79 -6.21
N LYS A 67 -15.76 -10.16 -6.91
CA LYS A 67 -17.12 -9.91 -6.41
C LYS A 67 -17.88 -11.17 -5.98
N LYS A 68 -17.50 -12.36 -6.47
CA LYS A 68 -18.14 -13.62 -6.08
C LYS A 68 -17.66 -14.15 -4.72
N GLN A 69 -16.51 -13.67 -4.24
CA GLN A 69 -15.85 -14.09 -2.99
C GLN A 69 -15.67 -12.93 -2.01
N SER A 70 -16.32 -11.80 -2.28
CA SER A 70 -16.35 -10.63 -1.40
C SER A 70 -17.78 -10.39 -0.94
N ASP A 71 -17.94 -10.00 0.31
CA ASP A 71 -19.22 -9.68 0.93
C ASP A 71 -19.07 -8.48 1.88
N SER A 72 -20.05 -8.26 2.77
CA SER A 72 -20.02 -7.15 3.73
C SER A 72 -18.99 -7.31 4.86
N THR A 73 -18.36 -8.48 4.99
CA THR A 73 -17.40 -8.79 6.06
C THR A 73 -15.96 -8.87 5.56
N GLY A 74 -15.76 -9.22 4.30
CA GLY A 74 -14.43 -9.44 3.73
C GLY A 74 -14.33 -9.06 2.25
N THR A 75 -13.12 -8.71 1.84
CA THR A 75 -12.81 -8.43 0.43
C THR A 75 -11.73 -9.38 -0.06
N THR A 76 -12.04 -10.08 -1.16
CA THR A 76 -11.09 -10.93 -1.86
C THR A 76 -10.68 -10.28 -3.18
N PHE A 77 -9.39 -10.22 -3.45
CA PHE A 77 -8.82 -9.81 -4.74
C PHE A 77 -8.11 -10.98 -5.38
N THR A 78 -8.26 -11.15 -6.69
CA THR A 78 -7.61 -12.24 -7.43
C THR A 78 -7.03 -11.74 -8.74
N ASN A 79 -6.16 -12.53 -9.37
CA ASN A 79 -5.76 -12.30 -10.75
C ASN A 79 -5.69 -13.61 -11.54
N ARG A 80 -5.57 -13.49 -12.86
CA ARG A 80 -5.47 -14.65 -13.77
C ARG A 80 -4.22 -15.51 -13.55
N ARG A 81 -3.20 -14.96 -12.90
CA ARG A 81 -1.98 -15.70 -12.56
C ARG A 81 -2.20 -16.67 -11.39
N GLY A 82 -3.32 -16.55 -10.66
CA GLY A 82 -3.69 -17.42 -9.54
C GLY A 82 -3.31 -16.89 -8.16
N TYR A 83 -2.90 -15.62 -8.06
CA TYR A 83 -2.72 -14.97 -6.76
C TYR A 83 -4.07 -14.58 -6.16
N SER A 84 -4.16 -14.66 -4.83
CA SER A 84 -5.34 -14.24 -4.07
C SER A 84 -4.93 -13.46 -2.83
N LEU A 85 -5.52 -12.30 -2.63
CA LEU A 85 -5.42 -11.50 -1.40
C LEU A 85 -6.77 -11.54 -0.70
N SER A 86 -6.78 -11.97 0.56
CA SER A 86 -7.99 -11.97 1.39
C SER A 86 -7.81 -11.01 2.56
N ALA A 87 -8.78 -10.13 2.77
CA ALA A 87 -8.77 -9.11 3.81
C ALA A 87 -10.16 -8.95 4.43
N GLY A 88 -10.24 -8.15 5.50
CA GLY A 88 -11.51 -7.59 5.95
C GLY A 88 -12.21 -6.75 4.86
N TYR A 89 -13.35 -6.17 5.19
CA TYR A 89 -14.06 -5.30 4.23
C TYR A 89 -13.20 -4.06 3.87
N ILE A 90 -12.89 -3.86 2.59
CA ILE A 90 -12.04 -2.75 2.11
C ILE A 90 -12.86 -1.74 1.30
N ASP A 91 -12.95 -0.53 1.83
CA ASP A 91 -13.39 0.67 1.13
C ASP A 91 -12.45 1.85 1.45
N LYS A 92 -12.74 3.02 0.89
CA LYS A 92 -11.96 4.25 1.11
C LYS A 92 -11.83 4.65 2.58
N ASN A 93 -12.69 4.16 3.48
CA ASN A 93 -12.70 4.48 4.90
C ASN A 93 -12.04 3.37 5.74
N THR A 94 -12.13 2.11 5.31
CA THR A 94 -11.65 0.94 6.08
C THR A 94 -10.29 0.42 5.63
N HIS A 95 -9.77 0.85 4.48
CA HIS A 95 -8.50 0.32 3.93
C HIS A 95 -7.30 0.46 4.87
N THR A 96 -7.23 1.52 5.68
CA THR A 96 -6.11 1.75 6.62
C THR A 96 -6.26 1.00 7.94
N THR A 97 -7.44 0.45 8.24
CA THR A 97 -7.75 -0.19 9.54
C THR A 97 -8.04 -1.67 9.43
N SER A 98 -8.40 -2.15 8.23
CA SER A 98 -8.75 -3.54 8.01
C SER A 98 -7.51 -4.42 7.89
N ASP A 99 -7.51 -5.52 8.63
CA ASP A 99 -6.48 -6.55 8.54
C ASP A 99 -6.54 -7.30 7.20
N VAL A 100 -5.39 -7.81 6.79
CA VAL A 100 -5.22 -8.72 5.66
C VAL A 100 -4.99 -10.13 6.22
N VAL A 101 -5.87 -11.07 5.89
CA VAL A 101 -5.73 -12.49 6.26
C VAL A 101 -4.48 -13.08 5.61
N GLY A 102 -4.21 -12.74 4.35
CA GLY A 102 -2.97 -13.09 3.69
C GLY A 102 -2.99 -12.94 2.17
N LEU A 103 -1.81 -13.08 1.58
CA LEU A 103 -1.60 -13.19 0.14
C LEU A 103 -1.13 -14.62 -0.16
N THR A 104 -1.82 -15.31 -1.07
CA THR A 104 -1.44 -16.65 -1.53
C THR A 104 -0.93 -16.62 -2.97
N ALA A 105 0.08 -17.44 -3.23
CA ALA A 105 0.55 -17.79 -4.57
C ALA A 105 -0.43 -18.77 -5.26
N PRO A 106 -0.25 -19.01 -6.57
CA PRO A 106 -1.00 -20.05 -7.28
C PRO A 106 -0.84 -21.41 -6.59
N GLY A 107 -1.96 -22.12 -6.41
CA GLY A 107 -1.99 -23.36 -5.63
C GLY A 107 -2.21 -23.15 -4.12
N GLY A 108 -2.48 -21.92 -3.66
CA GLY A 108 -2.98 -21.63 -2.31
C GLY A 108 -1.93 -21.53 -1.21
N ARG A 109 -0.64 -21.51 -1.56
CA ARG A 109 0.45 -21.35 -0.57
C ARG A 109 0.56 -19.89 -0.12
N PHE A 110 0.56 -19.64 1.18
CA PHE A 110 0.75 -18.28 1.72
C PHE A 110 2.15 -17.75 1.44
N ILE A 111 2.20 -16.52 0.91
CA ILE A 111 3.41 -15.69 0.81
C ILE A 111 3.56 -14.89 2.11
N VAL A 112 2.45 -14.34 2.59
CA VAL A 112 2.28 -13.67 3.89
C VAL A 112 0.92 -14.02 4.47
N LYS A 113 0.81 -13.95 5.80
CA LYS A 113 -0.39 -14.29 6.58
C LYS A 113 -0.51 -13.36 7.79
N ASN A 114 -1.74 -13.14 8.26
CA ASN A 114 -2.07 -12.40 9.49
C ASN A 114 -1.38 -11.03 9.51
N CYS A 115 -1.72 -10.22 8.53
CA CYS A 115 -1.10 -8.94 8.27
C CYS A 115 -1.95 -7.82 8.88
N SER A 116 -1.42 -7.09 9.84
CA SER A 116 -2.08 -5.93 10.44
C SER A 116 -1.50 -4.61 9.94
N PRO A 117 -2.33 -3.57 9.71
CA PRO A 117 -1.86 -2.28 9.27
C PRO A 117 -0.83 -1.70 10.25
N VAL A 118 0.23 -1.12 9.71
CA VAL A 118 1.18 -0.34 10.50
C VAL A 118 0.61 1.06 10.66
N SER A 119 0.26 1.43 11.88
CA SER A 119 -0.09 2.81 12.22
C SER A 119 1.14 3.69 11.98
N ASN A 120 1.04 4.66 11.08
CA ASN A 120 2.00 5.77 11.00
C ASN A 120 1.61 6.87 11.99
#